data_AF-A0A9D0CXZ2-F1
#
_entry.id   AF-A0A9D0CXZ2-F1
#
_cell.length_a   1.000
_cell.length_b   1.000
_cell.length_c   1.000
_cell.angle_alpha   90.00
_cell.angle_beta   90.00
_cell.angle_gamma   90.00
#
_symmetry.space_group_name_H-M   'P 1'
#
loop_
_entity.id
_entity.type
_entity.pdbx_description
1 polymer ?
#
loop_
_entity_poly.entity_id
_entity_poly.type
_entity_poly.pdbx_seq_one_letter_code
_entity_poly.pdbx_strand_id
1 'polypeptide(L)'
;MAEGTLKNIQISAQRAEAIGQRIWQNEGLGKVENLIVWNKGEDFPSLGIGHFIWYPPGVDGPFTESFPQLLHYLRKTTPLPAWLSSQADAPWRSRDEFYADIDSPRMVELSTLLQRTIPQQTRFIIERLHASLPAMLATLQNEEEKREVANRFYQVANSPGGLYALIDYVNFKGEGISPGERYKGEGWGLLQVLKNMRPDTDETMKEFIRCADFVLTRRVDNAPRDESRWLNGWRKRLSTYAPH
;
A
#
# COMPACT_ATOMS: atom_id res chain seq x y z
N MET A 1 -7.33 32.80 -10.30
CA MET A 1 -6.81 32.58 -8.93
C MET A 1 -7.40 31.30 -8.38
N ALA A 2 -6.58 30.27 -8.29
CA ALA A 2 -6.70 29.13 -7.37
C ALA A 2 -5.44 28.28 -7.59
N GLU A 3 -4.28 28.81 -7.20
CA GLU A 3 -3.16 27.95 -6.86
C GLU A 3 -3.65 27.08 -5.70
N GLY A 4 -4.06 25.87 -6.03
CA GLY A 4 -4.43 24.86 -5.05
C GLY A 4 -3.16 24.44 -4.33
N THR A 5 -2.77 25.23 -3.33
CA THR A 5 -1.81 24.81 -2.33
C THR A 5 -2.21 23.41 -1.89
N LEU A 6 -1.36 22.43 -2.18
CA LEU A 6 -1.47 21.05 -1.76
C LEU A 6 -1.90 21.09 -0.28
N LYS A 7 -3.19 20.92 0.00
CA LYS A 7 -3.66 20.85 1.38
C LYS A 7 -2.99 19.59 1.91
N ASN A 8 -1.92 19.79 2.67
CA ASN A 8 -1.32 18.72 3.44
C ASN A 8 -2.46 18.15 4.26
N ILE A 9 -2.87 16.93 3.92
CA ILE A 9 -3.85 16.18 4.69
C ILE A 9 -3.26 16.05 6.10
N GLN A 10 -3.64 16.95 7.00
CA GLN A 10 -3.15 16.91 8.37
C GLN A 10 -3.89 15.81 9.11
N ILE A 11 -3.15 14.80 9.56
CA ILE A 11 -3.67 13.65 10.27
C ILE A 11 -3.22 13.78 11.72
N SER A 12 -4.18 13.85 12.64
CA SER A 12 -3.87 13.83 14.08
C SER A 12 -3.21 12.50 14.46
N ALA A 13 -2.41 12.49 15.53
CA ALA A 13 -1.75 11.27 16.00
C ALA A 13 -2.75 10.14 16.27
N GLN A 14 -3.89 10.44 16.89
CA GLN A 14 -4.95 9.48 17.16
C GLN A 14 -5.57 8.90 15.87
N ARG A 15 -5.80 9.75 14.86
CA ARG A 15 -6.34 9.30 13.57
C ARG A 15 -5.32 8.44 12.83
N ALA A 16 -4.04 8.80 12.89
CA ALA A 16 -2.96 8.01 12.32
C ALA A 16 -2.93 6.61 12.97
N GLU A 17 -2.93 6.53 14.30
CA GLU A 17 -2.95 5.27 15.03
C GLU A 17 -4.14 4.38 14.63
N ALA A 18 -5.35 4.95 14.57
CA ALA A 18 -6.54 4.21 14.13
C ALA A 18 -6.41 3.68 12.68
N ILE A 19 -5.80 4.46 11.78
CA ILE A 19 -5.48 4.00 10.42
C ILE A 19 -4.48 2.85 10.46
N GLY A 20 -3.39 2.98 11.21
CA GLY A 20 -2.36 1.95 11.34
C GLY A 20 -2.92 0.63 11.85
N GLN A 21 -3.79 0.67 12.85
CA GLN A 21 -4.49 -0.52 13.37
C GLN A 21 -5.38 -1.18 12.29
N ARG A 22 -6.11 -0.40 11.50
CA ARG A 22 -6.94 -0.95 10.40
C ARG A 22 -6.09 -1.59 9.31
N ILE A 23 -4.97 -0.98 8.93
CA ILE A 23 -4.05 -1.56 7.96
C ILE A 23 -3.49 -2.89 8.50
N TRP A 24 -3.04 -2.90 9.76
CA TRP A 24 -2.55 -4.13 10.39
C TRP A 24 -3.63 -5.21 10.47
N GLN A 25 -4.89 -4.83 10.70
CA GLN A 25 -6.02 -5.75 10.67
C GLN A 25 -6.25 -6.35 9.28
N ASN A 26 -6.12 -5.55 8.22
CA ASN A 26 -6.30 -6.02 6.85
C ASN A 26 -5.17 -6.92 6.38
N GLU A 27 -3.93 -6.54 6.69
CA GLU A 27 -2.74 -7.24 6.22
C GLU A 27 -2.46 -8.48 7.08
N GLY A 28 -2.40 -8.31 8.40
CA GLY A 28 -1.95 -9.34 9.33
C GLY A 28 -2.98 -9.74 10.38
N LEU A 29 -4.28 -9.45 10.20
CA LEU A 29 -5.33 -9.73 11.20
C LEU A 29 -5.07 -9.11 12.59
N GLY A 30 -4.23 -8.07 12.67
CA GLY A 30 -3.85 -7.43 13.94
C GLY A 30 -2.95 -8.30 14.82
N LYS A 31 -2.29 -9.30 14.23
CA LYS A 31 -1.51 -10.32 14.93
C LYS A 31 -0.02 -10.10 14.75
N VAL A 32 0.71 -10.25 15.85
CA VAL A 32 2.18 -10.09 15.87
C VAL A 32 2.85 -11.16 15.01
N GLU A 33 2.34 -12.39 15.04
CA GLU A 33 2.87 -13.49 14.22
C GLU A 33 2.79 -13.22 12.71
N ASN A 34 1.93 -12.28 12.28
CA ASN A 34 1.76 -11.91 10.88
C ASN A 34 2.55 -10.64 10.49
N LEU A 35 3.34 -10.06 11.39
CA LEU A 35 4.26 -8.97 11.03
C LEU A 35 5.44 -9.46 10.19
N ILE A 36 5.71 -10.77 10.18
CA ILE A 36 6.83 -11.37 9.46
C ILE A 36 6.32 -12.64 8.80
N VAL A 37 6.01 -12.56 7.51
CA VAL A 37 5.43 -13.68 6.78
C VAL A 37 6.05 -13.79 5.39
N TRP A 38 6.17 -15.01 4.88
CA TRP A 38 6.44 -15.25 3.47
C TRP A 38 5.34 -16.18 2.96
N ASN A 39 4.38 -15.65 2.20
CA ASN A 39 3.23 -16.45 1.79
C ASN A 39 3.63 -17.48 0.74
N LYS A 40 2.91 -18.60 0.71
CA LYS A 40 3.13 -19.64 -0.30
C LYS A 40 2.79 -19.09 -1.69
N GLY A 41 3.76 -19.14 -2.60
CA GLY A 41 3.60 -18.67 -3.98
C GLY A 41 4.03 -17.23 -4.20
N GLU A 42 4.60 -16.56 -3.19
CA GLU A 42 5.32 -15.29 -3.33
C GLU A 42 6.83 -15.54 -3.40
N ASP A 43 7.54 -14.66 -4.10
CA ASP A 43 9.00 -14.72 -4.25
C ASP A 43 9.73 -13.83 -3.22
N PHE A 44 9.00 -13.31 -2.23
CA PHE A 44 9.48 -12.35 -1.23
C PHE A 44 8.76 -12.53 0.12
N PRO A 45 9.41 -12.21 1.25
CA PRO A 45 8.74 -11.92 2.51
C PRO A 45 8.00 -10.58 2.49
N SER A 46 6.91 -10.52 3.25
CA SER A 46 6.14 -9.33 3.60
C SER A 46 6.33 -9.01 5.08
N LEU A 47 6.69 -7.76 5.38
CA LEU A 47 7.11 -7.34 6.71
C LEU A 47 6.29 -6.15 7.24
N GLY A 48 6.08 -6.09 8.55
CA GLY A 48 5.43 -4.97 9.22
C GLY A 48 3.93 -4.86 8.94
N ILE A 49 3.31 -3.82 9.52
CA ILE A 49 1.85 -3.64 9.46
C ILE A 49 1.33 -3.38 8.04
N GLY A 50 2.19 -2.90 7.14
CA GLY A 50 1.86 -2.58 5.76
C GLY A 50 2.22 -3.67 4.76
N HIS A 51 2.66 -4.86 5.20
CA HIS A 51 3.17 -5.91 4.30
C HIS A 51 4.23 -5.37 3.32
N PHE A 52 5.24 -4.73 3.88
CA PHE A 52 6.34 -4.16 3.12
C PHE A 52 7.15 -5.26 2.46
N ILE A 53 7.22 -5.22 1.12
CA ILE A 53 7.89 -6.20 0.27
C ILE A 53 9.41 -6.02 0.37
N TRP A 54 10.12 -7.14 0.50
CA TRP A 54 11.59 -7.20 0.47
C TRP A 54 12.06 -8.40 -0.36
N TYR A 55 12.63 -8.19 -1.54
CA TYR A 55 13.08 -9.31 -2.38
C TYR A 55 14.43 -9.88 -1.91
N PRO A 56 14.67 -11.18 -2.14
CA PRO A 56 15.99 -11.77 -2.01
C PRO A 56 17.01 -11.24 -3.03
N PRO A 57 18.31 -11.39 -2.77
CA PRO A 57 19.36 -11.03 -3.72
C PRO A 57 19.16 -11.71 -5.09
N GLY A 58 19.19 -10.91 -6.15
CA GLY A 58 19.06 -11.39 -7.53
C GLY A 58 17.65 -11.80 -7.95
N VAL A 59 16.63 -11.50 -7.14
CA VAL A 59 15.22 -11.68 -7.48
C VAL A 59 14.61 -10.33 -7.78
N ASP A 60 14.25 -10.11 -9.05
CA ASP A 60 13.45 -8.96 -9.47
C ASP A 60 12.00 -9.41 -9.69
N GLY A 61 11.07 -8.91 -8.87
CA GLY A 61 9.65 -9.19 -9.03
C GLY A 61 8.86 -8.03 -9.66
N PRO A 62 7.60 -8.28 -10.05
CA PRO A 62 6.77 -7.29 -10.73
C PRO A 62 6.26 -6.18 -9.79
N PHE A 63 6.38 -6.36 -8.47
CA PHE A 63 5.91 -5.42 -7.46
C PHE A 63 7.04 -4.56 -6.92
N THR A 64 6.74 -3.30 -6.59
CA THR A 64 7.70 -2.36 -6.01
C THR A 64 8.06 -2.73 -4.57
N GLU A 65 9.36 -2.82 -4.28
CA GLU A 65 9.84 -2.99 -2.90
C GLU A 65 9.52 -1.79 -2.02
N SER A 66 9.14 -2.07 -0.77
CA SER A 66 8.80 -1.02 0.19
C SER A 66 9.47 -1.19 1.55
N PHE A 67 10.01 -2.37 1.88
CA PHE A 67 10.71 -2.55 3.14
C PHE A 67 12.05 -1.79 3.21
N PRO A 68 12.90 -1.76 2.16
CA PRO A 68 14.09 -0.92 2.15
C PRO A 68 13.77 0.57 2.36
N GLN A 69 12.65 1.05 1.81
CA GLN A 69 12.17 2.41 2.00
C GLN A 69 11.76 2.68 3.45
N LEU A 70 11.08 1.73 4.10
CA LEU A 70 10.78 1.80 5.53
C LEU A 70 12.08 1.85 6.36
N LEU A 71 13.08 1.01 6.06
CA LEU A 71 14.34 1.03 6.78
C LEU A 71 15.03 2.40 6.67
N HIS A 72 15.05 2.98 5.47
CA HIS A 72 15.58 4.33 5.27
C HIS A 72 14.82 5.37 6.10
N TYR A 73 13.49 5.26 6.19
CA TYR A 73 12.67 6.11 7.04
C TYR A 73 13.00 5.95 8.53
N LEU A 74 13.07 4.72 9.02
CA LEU A 74 13.33 4.40 10.42
C LEU A 74 14.71 4.87 10.88
N ARG A 75 15.76 4.77 10.03
CA ARG A 75 17.14 5.20 10.35
C ARG A 75 17.24 6.64 10.85
N LYS A 76 16.28 7.50 10.50
CA LYS A 76 16.25 8.91 10.92
C LYS A 76 15.95 9.08 12.41
N THR A 77 15.27 8.12 13.04
CA THR A 77 14.71 8.27 14.39
C THR A 77 14.80 7.03 15.27
N THR A 78 15.14 5.88 14.69
CA THR A 78 15.11 4.58 15.36
C THR A 78 16.42 3.82 15.13
N PRO A 79 17.11 3.38 16.20
CA PRO A 79 18.27 2.49 16.07
C PRO A 79 17.87 1.17 15.40
N LEU A 80 18.54 0.83 14.31
CA LEU A 80 18.35 -0.44 13.62
C LEU A 80 19.32 -1.50 14.15
N PRO A 81 18.93 -2.80 14.16
CA PRO A 81 19.87 -3.89 14.35
C PRO A 81 21.04 -3.81 13.37
N ALA A 82 22.24 -4.17 13.81
CA ALA A 82 23.46 -3.98 13.04
C ALA A 82 23.38 -4.66 11.66
N TRP A 83 22.90 -5.90 11.62
CA TRP A 83 22.75 -6.68 10.39
C TRP A 83 21.77 -6.04 9.39
N LEU A 84 20.75 -5.33 9.88
CA LEU A 84 19.72 -4.69 9.07
C LEU A 84 20.17 -3.32 8.52
N SER A 85 21.16 -2.70 9.17
CA SER A 85 21.68 -1.39 8.76
C SER A 85 22.52 -1.45 7.48
N SER A 86 23.18 -2.58 7.21
CA SER A 86 24.00 -2.81 6.02
C SER A 86 23.30 -3.62 4.92
N GLN A 87 22.11 -4.17 5.19
CA GLN A 87 21.42 -5.05 4.27
C GLN A 87 20.62 -4.26 3.22
N ALA A 88 20.81 -4.59 1.93
CA ALA A 88 19.99 -4.10 0.83
C ALA A 88 18.78 -5.02 0.60
N ASP A 89 19.03 -6.32 0.45
CA ASP A 89 18.04 -7.33 0.05
C ASP A 89 17.72 -8.30 1.19
N ALA A 90 16.58 -9.00 1.13
CA ALA A 90 16.20 -9.97 2.14
C ALA A 90 17.27 -11.07 2.28
N PRO A 91 17.81 -11.35 3.47
CA PRO A 91 18.98 -12.24 3.61
C PRO A 91 18.70 -13.72 3.37
N TRP A 92 17.45 -14.09 3.06
CA TRP A 92 17.01 -15.45 2.81
C TRP A 92 16.73 -15.62 1.31
N ARG A 93 17.28 -16.67 0.70
CA ARG A 93 17.11 -16.95 -0.74
C ARG A 93 15.81 -17.67 -1.06
N SER A 94 15.16 -18.22 -0.04
CA SER A 94 13.92 -18.96 -0.20
C SER A 94 13.05 -18.86 1.04
N ARG A 95 11.76 -19.17 0.85
CA ARG A 95 10.80 -19.32 1.93
C ARG A 95 11.24 -20.37 2.95
N ASP A 96 11.86 -21.46 2.52
CA ASP A 96 12.32 -22.51 3.43
C ASP A 96 13.48 -22.04 4.29
N GLU A 97 14.44 -21.30 3.72
CA GLU A 97 15.53 -20.66 4.49
C GLU A 97 14.97 -19.63 5.48
N PHE A 98 13.96 -18.86 5.08
CA PHE A 98 13.30 -17.88 5.95
C PHE A 98 12.65 -18.52 7.17
N TYR A 99 11.89 -19.61 6.98
CA TYR A 99 11.22 -20.29 8.09
C TYR A 99 12.15 -21.19 8.90
N ALA A 100 13.25 -21.70 8.32
CA ALA A 100 14.31 -22.36 9.09
C ALA A 100 15.01 -21.39 10.08
N ASP A 101 14.94 -20.09 9.79
CA ASP A 101 15.59 -19.03 10.54
C ASP A 101 14.65 -18.25 11.47
N ILE A 102 13.35 -18.59 11.49
CA ILE A 102 12.28 -17.83 12.18
C ILE A 102 12.53 -17.62 13.68
N ASP A 103 13.21 -18.57 14.33
CA ASP A 103 13.53 -18.55 15.76
C ASP A 103 14.94 -17.97 16.04
N SER A 104 15.66 -17.51 15.01
CA SER A 104 17.01 -16.98 15.15
C SER A 104 17.01 -15.63 15.90
N PRO A 105 18.15 -15.24 16.50
CA PRO A 105 18.29 -13.92 17.11
C PRO A 105 17.97 -12.76 16.16
N ARG A 106 18.34 -12.86 14.87
CA ARG A 106 18.04 -11.81 13.88
C ARG A 106 16.54 -11.68 13.61
N MET A 107 15.79 -12.78 13.62
CA MET A 107 14.33 -12.75 13.44
C MET A 107 13.60 -12.21 14.67
N VAL A 108 14.10 -12.52 15.87
CA VAL A 108 13.62 -11.90 17.12
C VAL A 108 13.86 -10.39 17.11
N GLU A 109 15.04 -9.94 16.69
CA GLU A 109 15.37 -8.52 16.53
C GLU A 109 14.47 -7.83 15.50
N LEU A 110 14.21 -8.47 14.35
CA LEU A 110 13.32 -7.95 13.31
C LEU A 110 11.88 -7.81 13.84
N SER A 111 11.37 -8.85 14.51
CA SER A 111 10.02 -8.85 15.09
C SER A 111 9.87 -7.76 16.14
N THR A 112 10.86 -7.62 17.02
CA THR A 112 10.88 -6.59 18.07
C THR A 112 10.91 -5.19 17.46
N LEU A 113 11.73 -4.98 16.42
CA LEU A 113 11.78 -3.72 15.69
C LEU A 113 10.42 -3.38 15.08
N LEU A 114 9.77 -4.33 14.40
CA LEU A 114 8.48 -4.10 13.75
C LEU A 114 7.37 -3.81 14.77
N GLN A 115 7.33 -4.53 15.90
CA GLN A 115 6.34 -4.28 16.94
C GLN A 115 6.50 -2.90 17.58
N ARG A 116 7.73 -2.51 17.95
CA ARG A 116 7.97 -1.22 18.62
C ARG A 116 7.85 -0.01 17.69
N THR A 117 7.84 -0.22 16.38
CA THR A 117 7.81 0.85 15.37
C THR A 117 6.46 0.97 14.65
N ILE A 118 5.39 0.36 15.15
CA ILE A 118 4.04 0.48 14.56
C ILE A 118 3.64 1.95 14.32
N PRO A 119 3.84 2.90 15.26
CA PRO A 119 3.53 4.31 15.01
C PRO A 119 4.35 4.92 13.86
N GLN A 120 5.64 4.57 13.75
CA GLN A 120 6.53 5.05 12.70
C GLN A 120 6.19 4.43 11.35
N GLN A 121 5.86 3.13 11.29
CA GLN A 121 5.37 2.47 10.08
C GLN A 121 4.10 3.14 9.58
N THR A 122 3.17 3.46 10.48
CA THR A 122 1.93 4.15 10.14
C THR A 122 2.21 5.53 9.53
N ARG A 123 3.12 6.31 10.14
CA ARG A 123 3.54 7.61 9.58
C ARG A 123 4.21 7.46 8.22
N PHE A 124 5.05 6.46 8.05
CA PHE A 124 5.68 6.16 6.76
C PHE A 124 4.64 5.86 5.67
N ILE A 125 3.63 5.03 5.96
CA ILE A 125 2.54 4.74 5.00
C ILE A 125 1.76 6.02 4.66
N ILE A 126 1.47 6.87 5.66
CA ILE A 126 0.84 8.18 5.44
C ILE A 126 1.70 9.07 4.53
N GLU A 127 3.00 9.19 4.80
CA GLU A 127 3.93 9.99 3.99
C GLU A 127 4.00 9.47 2.55
N ARG A 128 3.96 8.15 2.35
CA ARG A 128 3.84 7.55 1.00
C ARG A 128 2.57 8.00 0.28
N LEU A 129 1.43 8.07 0.96
CA LEU A 129 0.21 8.60 0.34
C LEU A 129 0.39 10.06 -0.10
N HIS A 130 1.03 10.90 0.72
CA HIS A 130 1.32 12.30 0.34
C HIS A 130 2.17 12.40 -0.93
N ALA A 131 3.14 11.50 -1.09
CA ALA A 131 3.97 11.42 -2.30
C ALA A 131 3.24 10.80 -3.51
N SER A 132 2.18 10.00 -3.27
CA SER A 132 1.47 9.26 -4.31
C SER A 132 0.73 10.17 -5.29
N LEU A 133 0.06 11.22 -4.81
CA LEU A 133 -0.69 12.11 -5.71
C LEU A 133 0.24 12.85 -6.70
N PRO A 134 1.30 13.57 -6.28
CA PRO A 134 2.23 14.19 -7.22
C PRO A 134 2.84 13.18 -8.21
N ALA A 135 3.20 11.97 -7.75
CA ALA A 135 3.73 10.92 -8.61
C ALA A 135 2.71 10.48 -9.68
N MET A 136 1.45 10.26 -9.30
CA MET A 136 0.37 9.95 -10.24
C MET A 136 0.17 11.07 -11.27
N LEU A 137 0.09 12.33 -10.83
CA LEU A 137 -0.12 13.48 -11.70
C LEU A 137 1.04 13.68 -12.70
N ALA A 138 2.28 13.39 -12.30
CA ALA A 138 3.44 13.46 -13.17
C ALA A 138 3.38 12.48 -14.36
N THR A 139 2.60 11.40 -14.26
CA THR A 139 2.41 10.44 -15.37
C THR A 139 1.39 10.90 -16.41
N LEU A 140 0.59 11.92 -16.10
CA LEU A 140 -0.47 12.41 -16.98
C LEU A 140 0.07 13.53 -17.87
N GLN A 141 -0.32 13.52 -19.14
CA GLN A 141 0.10 14.55 -20.10
C GLN A 141 -0.89 15.72 -20.13
N ASN A 142 -2.18 15.46 -19.90
CA ASN A 142 -3.26 16.43 -20.02
C ASN A 142 -3.52 17.17 -18.68
N GLU A 143 -3.48 18.51 -18.70
CA GLU A 143 -3.68 19.36 -17.51
C GLU A 143 -5.12 19.36 -16.96
N GLU A 144 -6.13 19.12 -17.79
CA GLU A 144 -7.50 18.88 -17.35
C GLU A 144 -7.60 17.54 -16.62
N GLU A 145 -7.03 16.47 -17.18
CA GLU A 145 -7.00 15.15 -16.54
C GLU A 145 -6.28 15.18 -15.19
N LYS A 146 -5.14 15.91 -15.10
CA LYS A 146 -4.44 16.14 -13.83
C LYS A 146 -5.35 16.80 -12.79
N ARG A 147 -6.05 17.87 -13.19
CA ARG A 147 -6.99 18.58 -12.30
C ARG A 147 -8.13 17.68 -11.85
N GLU A 148 -8.69 16.89 -12.75
CA GLU A 148 -9.77 15.95 -12.40
C GLU A 148 -9.31 14.88 -11.40
N VAL A 149 -8.16 14.24 -11.65
CA VAL A 149 -7.61 13.22 -10.75
C VAL A 149 -7.30 13.83 -9.37
N ALA A 150 -6.71 15.02 -9.33
CA ALA A 150 -6.46 15.73 -8.08
C ALA A 150 -7.76 16.06 -7.33
N ASN A 151 -8.79 16.55 -8.04
CA ASN A 151 -10.09 16.87 -7.44
C ASN A 151 -10.74 15.61 -6.85
N ARG A 152 -10.78 14.50 -7.60
CA ARG A 152 -11.34 13.23 -7.13
C ARG A 152 -10.56 12.67 -5.94
N PHE A 153 -9.23 12.78 -5.95
CA PHE A 153 -8.39 12.41 -4.81
C PHE A 153 -8.79 13.18 -3.55
N TYR A 154 -8.91 14.51 -3.65
CA TYR A 154 -9.28 15.34 -2.50
C TYR A 154 -10.75 15.15 -2.08
N GLN A 155 -11.66 14.88 -3.00
CA GLN A 155 -13.05 14.51 -2.68
C GLN A 155 -13.08 13.25 -1.82
N VAL A 156 -12.33 12.20 -2.20
CA VAL A 156 -12.20 10.98 -1.39
C VAL A 156 -11.51 11.29 -0.07
N ALA A 157 -10.37 11.99 -0.07
CA ALA A 157 -9.61 12.28 1.16
C ALA A 157 -10.44 13.04 2.22
N ASN A 158 -11.32 13.94 1.78
CA ASN A 158 -12.19 14.73 2.65
C ASN A 158 -13.48 14.01 3.04
N SER A 159 -13.81 12.87 2.43
CA SER A 159 -14.97 12.07 2.78
C SER A 159 -14.73 11.29 4.09
N PRO A 160 -15.77 11.02 4.91
CA PRO A 160 -15.68 10.13 6.05
C PRO A 160 -15.11 8.76 5.64
N GLY A 161 -14.02 8.33 6.30
CA GLY A 161 -13.33 7.07 5.98
C GLY A 161 -12.46 7.09 4.72
N GLY A 162 -12.56 8.12 3.86
CA GLY A 162 -11.91 8.11 2.55
C GLY A 162 -10.39 8.22 2.61
N LEU A 163 -9.85 8.91 3.62
CA LEU A 163 -8.40 8.89 3.84
C LEU A 163 -7.86 7.48 4.13
N TYR A 164 -8.55 6.70 4.96
CA TYR A 164 -8.18 5.31 5.19
C TYR A 164 -8.27 4.50 3.89
N ALA A 165 -9.32 4.70 3.09
CA ALA A 165 -9.47 4.02 1.81
C ALA A 165 -8.33 4.33 0.82
N LEU A 166 -7.90 5.59 0.72
CA LEU A 166 -6.76 5.98 -0.13
C LEU A 166 -5.45 5.34 0.34
N ILE A 167 -5.19 5.39 1.65
CA ILE A 167 -3.98 4.80 2.25
C ILE A 167 -3.97 3.29 2.02
N ASP A 168 -5.07 2.63 2.36
CA ASP A 168 -5.21 1.18 2.25
C ASP A 168 -5.12 0.73 0.78
N TYR A 169 -5.77 1.44 -0.15
CA TYR A 169 -5.72 1.06 -1.57
C TYR A 169 -4.32 1.21 -2.16
N VAL A 170 -3.59 2.28 -1.82
CA VAL A 170 -2.18 2.42 -2.24
C VAL A 170 -1.32 1.32 -1.63
N ASN A 171 -1.51 0.97 -0.36
CA ASN A 171 -0.78 -0.13 0.28
C ASN A 171 -1.09 -1.49 -0.36
N PHE A 172 -2.35 -1.69 -0.75
CA PHE A 172 -2.91 -2.94 -1.26
C PHE A 172 -2.64 -3.19 -2.75
N LYS A 173 -2.74 -2.15 -3.59
CA LYS A 173 -2.72 -2.24 -5.06
C LYS A 173 -1.76 -1.28 -5.74
N GLY A 174 -1.10 -0.41 -4.99
CA GLY A 174 -0.19 0.58 -5.51
C GLY A 174 -0.88 1.81 -6.10
N GLU A 175 -0.05 2.75 -6.52
CA GLU A 175 -0.47 4.04 -7.08
C GLU A 175 -1.00 3.89 -8.52
N GLY A 176 -0.63 2.80 -9.22
CA GLY A 176 -1.07 2.54 -10.60
C GLY A 176 -0.22 3.24 -11.66
N ILE A 177 1.01 3.59 -11.30
CA ILE A 177 1.98 4.27 -12.18
C ILE A 177 3.02 3.32 -12.78
N SER A 178 3.21 2.12 -12.21
CA SER A 178 4.17 1.13 -12.71
C SER A 178 3.75 0.59 -14.09
N PRO A 179 4.64 0.55 -15.08
CA PRO A 179 4.39 -0.13 -16.35
C PRO A 179 4.23 -1.65 -16.19
N GLY A 180 4.88 -2.26 -15.20
CA GLY A 180 4.82 -3.69 -14.93
C GLY A 180 3.50 -4.15 -14.29
N GLU A 181 2.75 -3.22 -13.69
CA GLU A 181 1.47 -3.49 -13.05
C GLU A 181 0.30 -3.25 -14.00
N ARG A 182 0.36 -3.87 -15.20
CA ARG A 182 -0.63 -3.72 -16.26
C ARG A 182 -0.93 -5.04 -16.94
N TYR A 183 -2.20 -5.28 -17.24
CA TYR A 183 -2.63 -6.34 -18.15
C TYR A 183 -3.32 -5.73 -19.36
N LYS A 184 -2.85 -6.09 -20.56
CA LYS A 184 -3.32 -5.50 -21.83
C LYS A 184 -3.28 -3.96 -21.83
N GLY A 185 -2.24 -3.38 -21.23
CA GLY A 185 -2.07 -1.92 -21.11
C GLY A 185 -2.85 -1.26 -19.95
N GLU A 186 -3.77 -1.99 -19.33
CA GLU A 186 -4.63 -1.49 -18.26
C GLU A 186 -4.05 -1.75 -16.87
N GLY A 187 -3.82 -0.69 -16.11
CA GLY A 187 -3.37 -0.77 -14.70
C GLY A 187 -4.52 -1.02 -13.72
N TRP A 188 -4.17 -1.24 -12.45
CA TRP A 188 -5.16 -1.51 -11.39
C TRP A 188 -4.92 -0.75 -10.08
N GLY A 189 -4.04 0.25 -10.08
CA GLY A 189 -3.76 1.04 -8.89
C GLY A 189 -4.71 2.23 -8.72
N LEU A 190 -4.42 3.04 -7.72
CA LEU A 190 -5.28 4.16 -7.32
C LEU A 190 -5.58 5.13 -8.48
N LEU A 191 -4.59 5.41 -9.34
CA LEU A 191 -4.79 6.28 -10.51
C LEU A 191 -5.94 5.81 -11.40
N GLN A 192 -6.03 4.50 -11.66
CA GLN A 192 -7.10 3.97 -12.51
C GLN A 192 -8.46 4.06 -11.82
N VAL A 193 -8.53 3.89 -10.50
CA VAL A 193 -9.78 4.11 -9.74
C VAL A 193 -10.24 5.55 -9.89
N LEU A 194 -9.35 6.51 -9.61
CA LEU A 194 -9.65 7.94 -9.69
C LEU A 194 -10.04 8.36 -11.11
N LYS A 195 -9.43 7.81 -12.15
CA LYS A 195 -9.81 8.10 -13.55
C LYS A 195 -11.21 7.61 -13.92
N ASN A 196 -11.72 6.57 -13.25
CA ASN A 196 -13.03 5.99 -13.54
C ASN A 196 -14.17 6.58 -12.69
N MET A 197 -13.86 7.39 -11.68
CA MET A 197 -14.87 8.02 -10.84
C MET A 197 -15.59 9.14 -11.58
N ARG A 198 -16.92 9.17 -11.45
CA ARG A 198 -17.72 10.30 -11.93
C ARG A 198 -17.47 11.56 -11.08
N PRO A 199 -17.50 12.76 -11.70
CA PRO A 199 -17.42 14.00 -10.94
C PRO A 199 -18.67 14.21 -10.08
N ASP A 200 -18.51 14.99 -9.00
CA ASP A 200 -19.58 15.63 -8.22
C ASP A 200 -20.73 14.70 -7.82
N THR A 201 -20.38 13.55 -7.24
CA THR A 201 -21.34 12.64 -6.63
C THR A 201 -21.56 12.96 -5.16
N ASP A 202 -22.82 12.97 -4.72
CA ASP A 202 -23.17 13.05 -3.29
C ASP A 202 -22.73 11.80 -2.51
N GLU A 203 -22.31 10.73 -3.20
CA GLU A 203 -21.93 9.45 -2.64
C GLU A 203 -20.47 9.06 -2.97
N THR A 204 -19.53 10.00 -2.81
CA THR A 204 -18.09 9.84 -3.13
C THR A 204 -17.49 8.49 -2.74
N MET A 205 -17.74 8.01 -1.52
CA MET A 205 -17.18 6.73 -1.07
C MET A 205 -17.80 5.52 -1.77
N LYS A 206 -19.11 5.54 -2.07
CA LYS A 206 -19.75 4.46 -2.83
C LYS A 206 -19.23 4.44 -4.27
N GLU A 207 -19.02 5.61 -4.87
CA GLU A 207 -18.43 5.71 -6.20
C GLU A 207 -16.97 5.23 -6.22
N PHE A 208 -16.17 5.57 -5.21
CA PHE A 208 -14.81 5.06 -5.06
C PHE A 208 -14.78 3.53 -4.99
N ILE A 209 -15.62 2.94 -4.13
CA ILE A 209 -15.74 1.47 -3.98
C ILE A 209 -16.17 0.82 -5.30
N ARG A 210 -17.16 1.39 -5.99
CA ARG A 210 -17.64 0.90 -7.30
C ARG A 210 -16.53 0.91 -8.34
N CYS A 211 -15.77 2.00 -8.43
CA CYS A 211 -14.67 2.13 -9.40
C CYS A 211 -13.51 1.19 -9.05
N ALA A 212 -13.20 1.03 -7.76
CA ALA A 212 -12.22 0.08 -7.30
C ALA A 212 -12.62 -1.36 -7.67
N ASP A 213 -13.88 -1.75 -7.47
CA ASP A 213 -14.37 -3.07 -7.86
C ASP A 213 -14.30 -3.30 -9.38
N PHE A 214 -14.70 -2.28 -10.16
CA PHE A 214 -14.61 -2.31 -11.62
C PHE A 214 -13.17 -2.53 -12.09
N VAL A 215 -12.22 -1.75 -11.55
CA VAL A 215 -10.80 -1.84 -11.91
C VAL A 215 -10.22 -3.21 -11.57
N LEU A 216 -10.59 -3.78 -10.41
CA LEU A 216 -10.12 -5.10 -9.98
C LEU A 216 -10.78 -6.25 -10.75
N THR A 217 -12.06 -6.13 -11.11
CA THR A 217 -12.73 -7.10 -11.98
C THR A 217 -12.07 -7.12 -13.35
N ARG A 218 -11.83 -5.94 -13.94
CA ARG A 218 -11.12 -5.81 -15.22
C ARG A 218 -9.71 -6.41 -15.17
N ARG A 219 -9.00 -6.26 -14.05
CA ARG A 219 -7.70 -6.91 -13.86
C ARG A 219 -7.82 -8.43 -13.99
N VAL A 220 -8.78 -9.04 -13.29
CA VAL A 220 -9.02 -10.49 -13.36
C VAL A 220 -9.34 -10.93 -14.78
N ASP A 221 -10.23 -10.21 -15.47
CA ASP A 221 -10.63 -10.53 -16.85
C ASP A 221 -9.47 -10.40 -17.86
N ASN A 222 -8.50 -9.54 -17.58
CA ASN A 222 -7.34 -9.31 -18.44
C ASN A 222 -6.12 -10.16 -18.08
N ALA A 223 -6.14 -10.88 -16.97
CA ALA A 223 -4.97 -11.54 -16.45
C ALA A 223 -4.53 -12.73 -17.32
N PRO A 224 -3.20 -12.98 -17.42
CA PRO A 224 -2.67 -14.12 -18.18
C PRO A 224 -2.90 -15.47 -17.47
N ARG A 225 -3.25 -15.45 -16.18
CA ARG A 225 -3.56 -16.62 -15.35
C ARG A 225 -4.86 -16.33 -14.60
N ASP A 226 -5.55 -17.38 -14.16
CA ASP A 226 -6.78 -17.22 -13.39
C ASP A 226 -6.50 -16.58 -12.01
N GLU A 227 -6.99 -15.34 -11.87
CA GLU A 227 -6.91 -14.53 -10.67
C GLU A 227 -8.24 -14.49 -9.89
N SER A 228 -9.29 -15.15 -10.38
CA SER A 228 -10.67 -15.01 -9.89
C SER A 228 -10.82 -15.35 -8.40
N ARG A 229 -10.00 -16.28 -7.90
CA ARG A 229 -9.95 -16.68 -6.49
C ARG A 229 -9.71 -15.51 -5.52
N TRP A 230 -9.04 -14.44 -5.97
CA TRP A 230 -8.70 -13.31 -5.10
C TRP A 230 -9.77 -12.23 -5.09
N LEU A 231 -10.63 -12.16 -6.10
CA LEU A 231 -11.59 -11.07 -6.29
C LEU A 231 -12.57 -10.94 -5.11
N ASN A 232 -13.02 -12.08 -4.55
CA ASN A 232 -13.91 -12.07 -3.39
C ASN A 232 -13.23 -11.48 -2.15
N GLY A 233 -11.95 -11.80 -1.93
CA GLY A 233 -11.16 -11.23 -0.83
C GLY A 233 -10.97 -9.72 -1.02
N TRP A 234 -10.70 -9.29 -2.25
CA TRP A 234 -10.56 -7.88 -2.58
C TRP A 234 -11.86 -7.11 -2.37
N ARG A 235 -13.01 -7.64 -2.82
CA ARG A 235 -14.33 -7.05 -2.57
C ARG A 235 -14.64 -6.92 -1.08
N LYS A 236 -14.30 -7.94 -0.28
CA LYS A 236 -14.43 -7.87 1.17
C LYS A 236 -13.59 -6.73 1.75
N ARG A 237 -12.35 -6.54 1.27
CA ARG A 237 -11.51 -5.41 1.67
C ARG A 237 -12.12 -4.06 1.27
N LEU A 238 -12.61 -3.92 0.04
CA LEU A 238 -13.28 -2.69 -0.44
C LEU A 238 -14.54 -2.35 0.39
N SER A 239 -15.26 -3.35 0.87
CA SER A 239 -16.45 -3.12 1.72
C SER A 239 -16.13 -2.42 3.03
N THR A 240 -14.88 -2.51 3.52
CA THR A 240 -14.43 -1.81 4.74
C THR A 240 -14.27 -0.29 4.54
N TYR A 241 -14.34 0.19 3.30
CA TYR A 241 -14.25 1.62 2.97
C TYR A 241 -15.59 2.34 3.08
N ALA A 242 -16.69 1.58 3.17
CA ALA A 242 -18.01 2.19 3.33
C ALA A 242 -18.06 2.96 4.65
N PRO A 243 -18.69 4.15 4.69
CA PRO A 243 -18.91 4.85 5.94
C PRO A 243 -19.77 3.99 6.88
N HIS A 244 -19.33 3.88 8.14
CA HIS A 244 -20.05 3.25 9.24
C HIS A 244 -20.44 4.31 10.27
#